data_AF-A0A961X083-F1
#
_entry.id   AF-A0A961X083-F1
#
_cell.length_a   1.000
_cell.length_b   1.000
_cell.length_c   1.000
_cell.angle_alpha   90.00
_cell.angle_beta   90.00
_cell.angle_gamma   90.00
#
_symmetry.space_group_name_H-M   'P 1'
#
loop_
_entity.id
_entity.type
_entity.pdbx_description
1 polymer ?
#
loop_
_entity_poly.entity_id
_entity_poly.type
_entity_poly.pdbx_seq_one_letter_code
_entity_poly.pdbx_strand_id
1 'polypeptide(L)'
;RGVLMTLNVNFVITALAYISIVVLFFSVSPWSQGTVLRLNEMVTPDNALPYGWIGVIAAFQFGIWYYLGIEGTTQAAEEVRSPARSLPYGTMAGMITLLIAAALTWYVCASLMPWEYLGATFFPLADAGKLTGSPFLEFLLFWGTVLSAVASANGCINDAARAWFSLGRDRYLPTWFSAVHPKYRTPYRSILFLLPIALAFAYISDLNQAITFSILSGVLQYTFMSINIIMFRNKWPLGSIRRGYTHPFHPLPAIVLFILCVITFFAIFLGFGSQLTAMVVFYVVVSVWFHFYRYRYVRRGDQFTMPWPKPKGY
;
A
#
# COMPACT_ATOMS: atom_id res chain seq x y z
N ARG A 1 -9.93 8.72 -22.22
CA ARG A 1 -9.50 7.44 -22.85
C ARG A 1 -8.28 6.85 -22.14
N GLY A 2 -7.21 7.60 -21.87
CA GLY A 2 -6.00 7.11 -21.17
C GLY A 2 -6.26 6.44 -19.81
N VAL A 3 -6.81 7.20 -18.84
CA VAL A 3 -7.03 6.68 -17.46
C VAL A 3 -7.90 5.41 -17.42
N LEU A 4 -9.02 5.39 -18.16
CA LEU A 4 -9.90 4.22 -18.23
C LEU A 4 -9.19 3.00 -18.85
N MET A 5 -8.41 3.21 -19.91
CA MET A 5 -7.66 2.13 -20.55
C MET A 5 -6.61 1.57 -19.60
N THR A 6 -5.88 2.43 -18.88
CA THR A 6 -4.90 2.04 -17.86
C THR A 6 -5.55 1.20 -16.75
N LEU A 7 -6.72 1.63 -16.26
CA LEU A 7 -7.47 0.88 -15.24
C LEU A 7 -7.92 -0.49 -15.75
N ASN A 8 -8.44 -0.57 -16.98
CA ASN A 8 -8.87 -1.84 -17.58
C ASN A 8 -7.69 -2.80 -17.79
N VAL A 9 -6.54 -2.29 -18.26
CA VAL A 9 -5.32 -3.09 -18.46
C VAL A 9 -4.81 -3.61 -17.12
N ASN A 10 -4.70 -2.75 -16.10
CA ASN A 10 -4.31 -3.16 -14.76
C ASN A 10 -5.27 -4.23 -14.22
N PHE A 11 -6.59 -4.04 -14.39
CA PHE A 11 -7.59 -5.01 -13.95
C PHE A 11 -7.39 -6.38 -14.61
N VAL A 12 -7.23 -6.44 -15.93
CA VAL A 12 -7.00 -7.71 -16.65
C VAL A 12 -5.72 -8.39 -16.17
N ILE A 13 -4.63 -7.63 -16.01
CA ILE A 13 -3.36 -8.17 -15.51
C ILE A 13 -3.53 -8.74 -14.10
N THR A 14 -4.18 -7.99 -13.20
CA THR A 14 -4.41 -8.47 -11.82
C THR A 14 -5.33 -9.68 -11.77
N ALA A 15 -6.34 -9.76 -12.65
CA ALA A 15 -7.23 -10.90 -12.74
C ALA A 15 -6.47 -12.15 -13.23
N LEU A 16 -5.61 -12.02 -14.24
CA LEU A 16 -4.76 -13.12 -14.70
C LEU A 16 -3.79 -13.59 -13.62
N ALA A 17 -3.14 -12.67 -12.90
CA ALA A 17 -2.28 -13.01 -11.77
C ALA A 17 -3.06 -13.74 -10.65
N TYR A 18 -4.24 -13.24 -10.30
CA TYR A 18 -5.10 -13.90 -9.31
C TYR A 18 -5.51 -15.30 -9.75
N ILE A 19 -5.93 -15.48 -11.01
CA ILE A 19 -6.25 -16.79 -11.58
C ILE A 19 -5.04 -17.72 -11.52
N SER A 20 -3.83 -17.23 -11.82
CA SER A 20 -2.62 -18.05 -11.74
C SER A 20 -2.35 -18.58 -10.33
N ILE A 21 -2.60 -17.78 -9.28
CA ILE A 21 -2.49 -18.20 -7.87
C ILE A 21 -3.55 -19.26 -7.54
N VAL A 22 -4.79 -19.09 -8.01
CA VAL A 22 -5.87 -20.06 -7.81
C VAL A 22 -5.57 -21.39 -8.52
N VAL A 23 -5.07 -21.34 -9.76
CA VAL A 23 -4.66 -22.53 -10.52
C VAL A 23 -3.49 -23.24 -9.81
N LEU A 24 -2.52 -22.48 -9.31
CA LEU A 24 -1.42 -23.04 -8.51
C LEU A 24 -1.97 -23.77 -7.27
N PHE A 25 -2.90 -23.15 -6.53
CA PHE A 25 -3.51 -23.78 -5.34
C PHE A 25 -4.17 -25.13 -5.65
N PHE A 26 -4.93 -25.23 -6.75
CA PHE A 26 -5.56 -26.49 -7.17
C PHE A 26 -4.57 -27.49 -7.79
N SER A 27 -3.38 -27.06 -8.18
CA SER A 27 -2.34 -27.93 -8.75
C SER A 27 -1.54 -28.69 -7.68
N VAL A 28 -1.73 -28.36 -6.41
CA VAL A 28 -1.04 -29.00 -5.27
C VAL A 28 -2.00 -29.94 -4.53
N SER A 29 -1.48 -31.00 -3.88
CA SER A 29 -2.28 -31.96 -3.08
C SER A 29 -3.10 -31.23 -2.00
N PRO A 30 -4.33 -31.65 -1.66
CA PRO A 30 -4.98 -32.93 -1.97
C PRO A 30 -5.70 -33.00 -3.32
N TRP A 31 -5.70 -31.93 -4.12
CA TRP A 31 -6.46 -31.86 -5.37
C TRP A 31 -5.74 -32.52 -6.56
N SER A 32 -4.42 -32.59 -6.53
CA SER A 32 -3.57 -33.20 -7.57
C SER A 32 -2.50 -34.10 -6.94
N GLN A 33 -2.25 -35.28 -7.52
CA GLN A 33 -1.30 -36.27 -6.99
C GLN A 33 0.19 -35.88 -7.15
N GLY A 34 0.50 -34.71 -7.70
CA GLY A 34 1.87 -34.34 -8.11
C GLY A 34 2.81 -33.84 -7.00
N THR A 35 2.30 -33.13 -5.98
CA THR A 35 3.15 -32.48 -4.96
C THR A 35 2.48 -32.51 -3.58
N VAL A 36 3.16 -33.14 -2.61
CA VAL A 36 2.66 -33.28 -1.23
C VAL A 36 2.92 -31.99 -0.46
N LEU A 37 1.88 -31.41 0.14
CA LEU A 37 2.00 -30.28 1.07
C LEU A 37 2.76 -30.72 2.33
N ARG A 38 3.87 -30.06 2.64
CA ARG A 38 4.69 -30.34 3.83
C ARG A 38 4.29 -29.46 5.01
N LEU A 39 2.99 -29.30 5.26
CA LEU A 39 2.46 -28.50 6.38
C LEU A 39 2.92 -29.03 7.74
N ASN A 40 3.11 -30.35 7.85
CA ASN A 40 3.59 -30.99 9.07
C ASN A 40 5.05 -30.63 9.40
N GLU A 41 5.85 -30.21 8.43
CA GLU A 41 7.23 -29.77 8.63
C GLU A 41 7.33 -28.32 9.11
N MET A 42 6.26 -27.52 8.98
CA MET A 42 6.23 -26.12 9.44
C MET A 42 6.11 -25.98 10.96
N VAL A 43 5.37 -26.89 11.60
CA VAL A 43 5.06 -26.84 13.03
C VAL A 43 5.65 -28.08 13.69
N THR A 44 6.97 -28.24 13.56
CA THR A 44 7.67 -29.15 14.46
C THR A 44 7.87 -28.45 15.82
N PRO A 45 7.88 -29.20 16.94
CA PRO A 45 8.06 -28.63 18.29
C PRO A 45 9.32 -27.76 18.42
N ASP A 46 10.35 -28.03 17.62
CA ASP A 46 11.62 -27.29 17.61
C ASP A 46 11.62 -26.05 16.70
N ASN A 47 10.66 -25.91 15.78
CA ASN A 47 10.70 -24.91 14.69
C ASN A 47 9.44 -24.03 14.60
N ALA A 48 8.50 -24.13 15.55
CA ALA A 48 7.25 -23.37 15.52
C ALA A 48 7.44 -21.85 15.65
N LEU A 49 8.45 -21.40 16.42
CA LEU A 49 8.81 -19.99 16.61
C LEU A 49 10.32 -19.87 16.87
N PRO A 50 11.19 -19.96 15.82
CA PRO A 50 12.64 -19.97 16.00
C PRO A 50 13.19 -18.71 16.69
N TYR A 51 12.49 -17.58 16.52
CA TYR A 51 12.81 -16.29 17.16
C TYR A 51 11.79 -15.89 18.24
N GLY A 52 10.97 -16.83 18.70
CA GLY A 52 9.90 -16.57 19.67
C GLY A 52 8.90 -15.50 19.21
N TRP A 53 8.22 -14.90 20.18
CA TRP A 53 7.28 -13.80 19.94
C TRP A 53 7.94 -12.53 19.41
N ILE A 54 9.23 -12.35 19.66
CA ILE A 54 10.00 -11.20 19.16
C ILE A 54 10.10 -11.28 17.62
N GLY A 55 10.31 -12.47 17.06
CA GLY A 55 10.28 -12.68 15.61
C GLY A 55 8.93 -12.35 14.98
N VAL A 56 7.83 -12.71 15.65
CA VAL A 56 6.46 -12.37 15.20
C VAL A 56 6.26 -10.87 15.14
N ILE A 57 6.71 -10.14 16.18
CA ILE A 57 6.64 -8.68 16.21
C ILE A 57 7.52 -8.09 15.11
N ALA A 58 8.75 -8.58 14.92
CA ALA A 58 9.67 -8.11 13.88
C ALA A 58 9.11 -8.33 12.46
N ALA A 59 8.38 -9.42 12.22
CA ALA A 59 7.76 -9.71 10.93
C ALA A 59 6.54 -8.82 10.62
N PHE A 60 5.92 -8.21 11.65
CA PHE A 60 4.68 -7.43 11.53
C PHE A 60 4.78 -6.27 10.52
N GLN A 61 5.97 -5.66 10.39
CA GLN A 61 6.23 -4.58 9.44
C GLN A 61 5.99 -4.96 7.97
N PHE A 62 6.32 -6.21 7.60
CA PHE A 62 6.14 -6.70 6.23
C PHE A 62 4.65 -6.94 5.93
N GLY A 63 3.86 -7.24 6.96
CA GLY A 63 2.41 -7.27 6.86
C GLY A 63 1.84 -5.91 6.45
N ILE A 64 2.31 -4.80 7.05
CA ILE A 64 1.85 -3.46 6.68
C ILE A 64 2.24 -3.09 5.25
N TRP A 65 3.46 -3.45 4.82
CA TRP A 65 3.89 -3.24 3.45
C TRP A 65 2.92 -3.84 2.42
N TYR A 66 2.40 -5.03 2.72
CA TYR A 66 1.48 -5.75 1.85
C TYR A 66 0.14 -5.02 1.61
N TYR A 67 -0.27 -4.15 2.54
CA TYR A 67 -1.51 -3.37 2.46
C TYR A 67 -1.29 -1.88 2.10
N LEU A 68 -0.04 -1.49 1.86
CA LEU A 68 0.30 -0.14 1.41
C LEU A 68 -0.30 0.11 0.01
N GLY A 69 -0.86 1.29 -0.22
CA GLY A 69 -1.52 1.65 -1.49
C GLY A 69 -3.05 1.66 -1.43
N ILE A 70 -3.66 1.20 -0.33
CA ILE A 70 -5.11 1.27 -0.13
C ILE A 70 -5.64 2.71 -0.18
N GLU A 71 -4.82 3.68 0.23
CA GLU A 71 -5.09 5.10 0.16
C GLU A 71 -5.30 5.62 -1.28
N GLY A 72 -4.72 4.96 -2.28
CA GLY A 72 -4.89 5.29 -3.70
C GLY A 72 -6.35 5.26 -4.14
N THR A 73 -7.15 4.36 -3.54
CA THR A 73 -8.59 4.26 -3.80
C THR A 73 -9.31 5.58 -3.50
N THR A 74 -8.90 6.27 -2.42
CA THR A 74 -9.50 7.55 -2.03
C THR A 74 -9.06 8.71 -2.89
N GLN A 75 -7.87 8.65 -3.51
CA GLN A 75 -7.39 9.68 -4.45
C GLN A 75 -8.17 9.66 -5.76
N ALA A 76 -8.82 8.54 -6.09
CA ALA A 76 -9.71 8.42 -7.24
C ALA A 76 -11.14 8.89 -6.97
N ALA A 77 -11.45 9.42 -5.77
CA ALA A 77 -12.81 9.78 -5.37
C ALA A 77 -13.52 10.73 -6.35
N GLU A 78 -12.79 11.68 -6.96
CA GLU A 78 -13.34 12.65 -7.91
C GLU A 78 -13.77 12.01 -9.25
N GLU A 79 -13.27 10.81 -9.58
CA GLU A 79 -13.55 10.11 -10.84
C GLU A 79 -14.67 9.06 -10.71
N VAL A 80 -15.16 8.84 -9.49
CA VAL A 80 -16.13 7.80 -9.17
C VAL A 80 -17.55 8.36 -9.23
N ARG A 81 -18.47 7.64 -9.90
CA ARG A 81 -19.87 8.07 -10.07
C ARG A 81 -20.61 8.29 -8.75
N SER A 82 -20.39 7.42 -7.76
CA SER A 82 -20.99 7.53 -6.42
C SER A 82 -19.93 7.30 -5.34
N PRO A 83 -19.16 8.33 -4.95
CA PRO A 83 -18.04 8.16 -4.02
C PRO A 83 -18.48 7.59 -2.66
N ALA A 84 -19.65 8.03 -2.17
CA ALA A 84 -20.20 7.61 -0.88
C ALA A 84 -20.43 6.08 -0.78
N ARG A 85 -20.78 5.44 -1.89
CA ARG A 85 -21.05 4.00 -1.94
C ARG A 85 -19.84 3.25 -2.50
N SER A 86 -19.35 3.66 -3.66
CA SER A 86 -18.32 2.93 -4.40
C SER A 86 -16.96 2.92 -3.71
N LEU A 87 -16.58 3.95 -2.93
CA LEU A 87 -15.31 3.93 -2.19
C LEU A 87 -15.33 2.87 -1.09
N PRO A 88 -16.26 2.86 -0.11
CA PRO A 88 -16.29 1.81 0.91
C PRO A 88 -16.35 0.40 0.33
N TYR A 89 -17.24 0.16 -0.64
CA TYR A 89 -17.37 -1.17 -1.25
C TYR A 89 -16.13 -1.56 -2.07
N GLY A 90 -15.55 -0.64 -2.84
CA GLY A 90 -14.37 -0.89 -3.66
C GLY A 90 -13.15 -1.20 -2.79
N THR A 91 -12.94 -0.42 -1.74
CA THR A 91 -11.86 -0.63 -0.77
C THR A 91 -12.01 -1.96 -0.04
N MET A 92 -13.21 -2.29 0.47
CA MET A 92 -13.45 -3.58 1.14
C MET A 92 -13.30 -4.77 0.18
N ALA A 93 -13.83 -4.68 -1.04
CA ALA A 93 -13.69 -5.74 -2.04
C ALA A 93 -12.21 -5.96 -2.38
N GLY A 94 -11.44 -4.89 -2.58
CA GLY A 94 -9.99 -4.97 -2.83
C GLY A 94 -9.22 -5.57 -1.66
N MET A 95 -9.57 -5.21 -0.41
CA MET A 95 -8.95 -5.82 0.77
C MET A 95 -9.25 -7.32 0.89
N ILE A 96 -10.49 -7.73 0.62
CA ILE A 96 -10.89 -9.15 0.72
C ILE A 96 -10.20 -9.98 -0.36
N THR A 97 -10.16 -9.51 -1.61
CA THR A 97 -9.48 -10.23 -2.69
C THR A 97 -7.99 -10.34 -2.43
N LEU A 98 -7.37 -9.27 -1.93
CA LEU A 98 -5.97 -9.25 -1.53
C LEU A 98 -5.70 -10.25 -0.39
N LEU A 99 -6.55 -10.28 0.65
CA LEU A 99 -6.41 -11.21 1.77
C LEU A 99 -6.48 -12.67 1.32
N ILE A 100 -7.43 -13.00 0.43
CA ILE A 100 -7.57 -14.35 -0.12
C ILE A 100 -6.32 -14.71 -0.94
N ALA A 101 -5.88 -13.84 -1.86
CA ALA A 101 -4.70 -14.09 -2.67
C ALA A 101 -3.42 -14.28 -1.81
N ALA A 102 -3.26 -13.44 -0.78
CA ALA A 102 -2.15 -13.51 0.15
C ALA A 102 -2.14 -14.81 0.94
N ALA A 103 -3.29 -15.18 1.50
CA ALA A 103 -3.44 -16.40 2.29
C ALA A 103 -3.17 -17.65 1.44
N LEU A 104 -3.68 -17.69 0.21
CA LEU A 104 -3.41 -18.78 -0.74
C LEU A 104 -1.93 -18.84 -1.10
N THR A 105 -1.32 -17.70 -1.42
CA THR A 105 0.12 -17.64 -1.78
C THR A 105 0.99 -18.08 -0.63
N TRP A 106 0.75 -17.56 0.58
CA TRP A 106 1.46 -17.95 1.79
C TRP A 106 1.30 -19.44 2.06
N TYR A 107 0.07 -19.96 2.02
CA TYR A 107 -0.23 -21.36 2.27
C TYR A 107 0.50 -22.29 1.28
N VAL A 108 0.47 -21.99 -0.02
CA VAL A 108 1.11 -22.82 -1.04
C VAL A 108 2.64 -22.70 -1.00
N CYS A 109 3.18 -21.48 -0.93
CA CYS A 109 4.64 -21.31 -0.97
C CYS A 109 5.30 -21.90 0.26
N ALA A 110 4.75 -21.63 1.45
CA ALA A 110 5.30 -22.15 2.70
C ALA A 110 5.21 -23.69 2.77
N SER A 111 4.20 -24.30 2.15
CA SER A 111 4.02 -25.76 2.20
C SER A 111 4.87 -26.52 1.19
N LEU A 112 5.32 -25.86 0.14
CA LEU A 112 6.19 -26.45 -0.88
C LEU A 112 7.68 -26.28 -0.57
N MET A 113 8.07 -25.22 0.15
CA MET A 113 9.47 -24.85 0.35
C MET A 113 9.78 -24.50 1.82
N PRO A 114 10.99 -24.81 2.31
CA PRO A 114 11.45 -24.36 3.63
C PRO A 114 11.43 -22.84 3.77
N TRP A 115 11.16 -22.34 4.97
CA TRP A 115 11.07 -20.90 5.23
C TRP A 115 12.41 -20.17 5.03
N GLU A 116 13.52 -20.87 5.23
CA GLU A 116 14.89 -20.36 4.99
C GLU A 116 15.11 -20.07 3.50
N TYR A 117 14.61 -20.95 2.62
CA TYR A 117 14.67 -20.73 1.18
C TYR A 117 13.75 -19.58 0.75
N LEU A 118 12.53 -19.54 1.30
CA LEU A 118 11.57 -18.48 1.02
C LEU A 118 12.08 -17.09 1.43
N GLY A 119 12.87 -17.00 2.50
CA GLY A 119 13.51 -15.77 2.93
C GLY A 119 14.67 -15.30 2.03
N ALA A 120 15.19 -16.16 1.16
CA ALA A 120 16.35 -15.88 0.31
C ALA A 120 16.02 -15.76 -1.19
N THR A 121 14.96 -16.40 -1.67
CA THR A 121 14.59 -16.38 -3.09
C THR A 121 13.96 -15.05 -3.52
N PHE A 122 14.32 -14.59 -4.71
CA PHE A 122 13.72 -13.40 -5.34
C PHE A 122 12.37 -13.70 -6.01
N PHE A 123 12.11 -14.95 -6.40
CA PHE A 123 10.92 -15.34 -7.17
C PHE A 123 10.22 -16.56 -6.55
N PRO A 124 9.76 -16.47 -5.28
CA PRO A 124 9.18 -17.61 -4.57
C PRO A 124 8.00 -18.23 -5.30
N LEU A 125 7.17 -17.42 -5.96
CA LEU A 125 6.00 -17.92 -6.69
C LEU A 125 6.36 -18.69 -7.95
N ALA A 126 7.38 -18.26 -8.70
CA ALA A 126 7.85 -18.99 -9.88
C ALA A 126 8.53 -20.30 -9.47
N ASP A 127 9.30 -20.28 -8.38
CA ASP A 127 9.94 -21.48 -7.82
C ASP A 127 8.90 -22.48 -7.31
N ALA A 128 7.82 -22.02 -6.67
CA ALA A 128 6.66 -22.86 -6.34
C ALA A 128 6.05 -23.51 -7.60
N GLY A 129 5.97 -22.77 -8.70
CA GLY A 129 5.52 -23.27 -10.00
C GLY A 129 6.38 -24.41 -10.53
N LYS A 130 7.71 -24.29 -10.46
CA LYS A 130 8.65 -25.34 -10.89
C LYS A 130 8.42 -26.66 -10.17
N LEU A 131 8.11 -26.61 -8.87
CA LEU A 131 7.88 -27.80 -8.05
C LEU A 131 6.64 -28.59 -8.46
N THR A 132 5.69 -27.97 -9.18
CA THR A 132 4.52 -28.67 -9.72
C THR A 132 4.82 -29.52 -10.96
N GLY A 133 6.00 -29.38 -11.57
CA GLY A 133 6.40 -30.11 -12.78
C GLY A 133 5.71 -29.65 -14.07
N SER A 134 4.88 -28.60 -14.02
CA SER A 134 4.19 -28.05 -15.19
C SER A 134 4.91 -26.81 -15.74
N PRO A 135 5.55 -26.88 -16.92
CA PRO A 135 6.26 -25.75 -17.50
C PRO A 135 5.31 -24.61 -17.90
N PHE A 136 4.05 -24.94 -18.22
CA PHE A 136 3.03 -23.93 -18.49
C PHE A 136 2.71 -23.10 -17.23
N LEU A 137 2.63 -23.76 -16.08
CA LEU A 137 2.28 -23.12 -14.81
C LEU A 137 3.44 -22.26 -14.29
N GLU A 138 4.68 -22.75 -14.42
CA GLU A 138 5.89 -21.95 -14.18
C GLU A 138 5.90 -20.66 -15.03
N PHE A 139 5.70 -20.80 -16.35
CA PHE A 139 5.66 -19.66 -17.26
C PHE A 139 4.57 -18.65 -16.88
N LEU A 140 3.37 -19.15 -16.57
CA LEU A 140 2.23 -18.32 -16.21
C LEU A 140 2.47 -17.56 -14.91
N LEU A 141 3.05 -18.21 -13.88
CA LEU A 141 3.34 -17.57 -12.61
C LEU A 141 4.46 -16.54 -12.73
N PHE A 142 5.54 -16.86 -13.45
CA PHE A 142 6.65 -15.93 -13.66
C PHE A 142 6.17 -14.65 -14.35
N TRP A 143 5.52 -14.78 -15.52
CA TRP A 143 5.00 -13.62 -16.23
C TRP A 143 3.84 -12.94 -15.49
N GLY A 144 3.02 -13.70 -14.77
CA GLY A 144 1.97 -13.16 -13.89
C GLY A 144 2.54 -12.25 -12.82
N THR A 145 3.62 -12.66 -12.13
CA THR A 145 4.32 -11.84 -11.14
C THR A 145 4.93 -10.60 -11.77
N VAL A 146 5.62 -10.73 -12.91
CA VAL A 146 6.24 -9.58 -13.59
C VAL A 146 5.19 -8.55 -14.02
N LEU A 147 4.12 -8.99 -14.67
CA LEU A 147 3.05 -8.10 -15.12
C LEU A 147 2.32 -7.46 -13.94
N SER A 148 2.09 -8.22 -12.86
CA SER A 148 1.49 -7.69 -11.63
C SER A 148 2.36 -6.61 -10.98
N ALA A 149 3.68 -6.80 -10.93
CA ALA A 149 4.62 -5.80 -10.42
C ALA A 149 4.57 -4.51 -11.26
N VAL A 150 4.50 -4.63 -12.59
CA VAL A 150 4.35 -3.48 -13.50
C VAL A 150 3.01 -2.77 -13.29
N ALA A 151 1.91 -3.52 -13.14
CA ALA A 151 0.60 -2.96 -12.87
C ALA A 151 0.56 -2.21 -11.52
N SER A 152 1.21 -2.76 -10.49
CA SER A 152 1.34 -2.13 -9.18
C SER A 152 2.19 -0.85 -9.23
N ALA A 153 3.36 -0.89 -9.88
CA ALA A 153 4.21 0.29 -10.08
C ALA A 153 3.47 1.42 -10.80
N ASN A 154 2.71 1.09 -11.84
CA ASN A 154 1.87 2.05 -12.56
C ASN A 154 0.76 2.64 -11.66
N GLY A 155 0.16 1.84 -10.78
CA GLY A 155 -0.77 2.31 -9.75
C GLY A 155 -0.13 3.32 -8.80
N CYS A 156 1.03 2.99 -8.23
CA CYS A 156 1.76 3.86 -7.31
C CYS A 156 2.16 5.20 -7.96
N ILE A 157 2.61 5.19 -9.22
CA ILE A 157 2.95 6.41 -9.97
C ILE A 157 1.72 7.32 -10.12
N ASN A 158 0.56 6.74 -10.44
CA ASN A 158 -0.68 7.49 -10.55
C ASN A 158 -1.11 8.10 -9.21
N ASP A 159 -1.04 7.32 -8.13
CA ASP A 159 -1.44 7.78 -6.79
C ASP A 159 -0.53 8.89 -6.27
N ALA A 160 0.79 8.72 -6.42
CA ALA A 160 1.77 9.75 -6.06
C ALA A 160 1.55 11.03 -6.89
N ALA A 161 1.37 10.91 -8.21
CA ALA A 161 1.17 12.09 -9.06
C ALA A 161 -0.11 12.87 -8.70
N ARG A 162 -1.18 12.19 -8.28
CA ARG A 162 -2.43 12.80 -7.79
C ARG A 162 -2.25 13.52 -6.46
N ALA A 163 -1.50 12.96 -5.52
CA ALA A 163 -1.18 13.60 -4.25
C ALA A 163 -0.39 14.91 -4.46
N TRP A 164 0.60 14.90 -5.36
CA TRP A 164 1.38 16.10 -5.70
C TRP A 164 0.54 17.15 -6.43
N PHE A 165 -0.34 16.70 -7.33
CA PHE A 165 -1.28 17.56 -8.03
C PHE A 165 -2.24 18.29 -7.07
N SER A 166 -2.83 17.57 -6.09
CA SER A 166 -3.74 18.17 -5.12
C SER A 166 -3.02 19.18 -4.20
N LEU A 167 -1.80 18.88 -3.77
CA LEU A 167 -0.95 19.82 -3.01
C LEU A 167 -0.60 21.08 -3.82
N GLY A 168 -0.35 20.94 -5.13
CA GLY A 168 -0.12 22.08 -6.03
C GLY A 168 -1.39 22.91 -6.25
N ARG A 169 -2.56 22.26 -6.40
CA ARG A 169 -3.87 22.91 -6.56
C ARG A 169 -4.23 23.75 -5.33
N ASP A 170 -3.97 23.20 -4.15
CA ASP A 170 -4.26 23.84 -2.86
C ASP A 170 -3.14 24.84 -2.44
N ARG A 171 -2.16 25.06 -3.32
CA ARG A 171 -1.01 25.96 -3.16
C ARG A 171 -0.15 25.67 -1.93
N TYR A 172 -0.09 24.41 -1.50
CA TYR A 172 0.93 23.95 -0.57
C TYR A 172 2.28 23.71 -1.24
N LEU A 173 2.24 23.42 -2.54
CA LEU A 173 3.39 23.32 -3.45
C LEU A 173 3.27 24.34 -4.59
N PRO A 174 4.34 24.59 -5.37
CA PRO A 174 4.26 25.44 -6.56
C PRO A 174 3.10 25.01 -7.47
N THR A 175 2.35 25.99 -7.98
CA THR A 175 1.21 25.76 -8.90
C THR A 175 1.62 25.07 -10.20
N TRP A 176 2.92 24.97 -10.48
CA TRP A 176 3.44 24.16 -11.56
C TRP A 176 2.97 22.70 -11.49
N PHE A 177 2.83 22.11 -10.29
CA PHE A 177 2.35 20.73 -10.09
C PHE A 177 0.84 20.56 -10.33
N SER A 178 0.06 21.65 -10.35
CA SER A 178 -1.39 21.58 -10.58
C SER A 178 -1.78 21.55 -12.06
N ALA A 179 -0.83 21.33 -12.99
CA ALA A 179 -1.13 21.28 -14.42
C ALA A 179 -1.55 19.88 -14.85
N VAL A 180 -2.62 19.81 -15.64
CA VAL A 180 -3.16 18.58 -16.21
C VAL A 180 -2.93 18.56 -17.72
N HIS A 181 -2.59 17.39 -18.27
CA HIS A 181 -2.41 17.23 -19.71
C HIS A 181 -3.74 17.44 -20.48
N PRO A 182 -3.79 18.27 -21.53
CA PRO A 182 -5.04 18.65 -22.21
C PRO A 182 -5.79 17.46 -22.83
N LYS A 183 -5.06 16.53 -23.46
CA LYS A 183 -5.63 15.32 -24.11
C LYS A 183 -5.94 14.16 -23.15
N TYR A 184 -4.99 13.79 -22.29
CA TYR A 184 -5.08 12.60 -21.44
C TYR A 184 -5.70 12.83 -20.08
N ARG A 185 -5.83 14.10 -19.67
CA ARG A 185 -6.34 14.53 -18.35
C ARG A 185 -5.53 13.94 -17.17
N THR A 186 -4.22 13.82 -17.34
CA THR A 186 -3.30 13.29 -16.33
C THR A 186 -2.33 14.37 -15.81
N PRO A 187 -1.91 14.33 -14.52
CA PRO A 187 -0.97 15.29 -13.93
C PRO A 187 0.47 15.04 -14.41
N TYR A 188 0.74 15.33 -15.68
CA TYR A 188 1.99 14.96 -16.35
C TYR A 188 3.25 15.58 -15.74
N ARG A 189 3.14 16.79 -15.18
CA ARG A 189 4.28 17.49 -14.54
C ARG A 189 4.71 16.82 -13.24
N SER A 190 3.75 16.37 -12.44
CA SER A 190 4.03 15.58 -11.24
C SER A 190 4.69 14.26 -11.59
N ILE A 191 4.24 13.58 -12.66
CA ILE A 191 4.85 12.33 -13.14
C ILE A 191 6.31 12.57 -13.57
N LEU A 192 6.56 13.60 -14.39
CA LEU A 192 7.90 13.93 -14.86
C LEU A 192 8.87 14.27 -13.71
N PHE A 193 8.37 14.87 -12.63
CA PHE A 193 9.17 15.16 -11.45
C PHE A 193 9.47 13.92 -10.60
N LEU A 194 8.50 13.01 -10.46
CA LEU A 194 8.64 11.79 -9.66
C LEU A 194 9.48 10.71 -10.34
N LEU A 195 9.48 10.66 -11.67
CA LEU A 195 10.22 9.68 -12.47
C LEU A 195 11.73 9.61 -12.13
N PRO A 196 12.51 10.72 -12.15
CA PRO A 196 13.94 10.66 -11.83
C PRO A 196 14.20 10.22 -10.38
N ILE A 197 13.29 10.54 -9.45
CA ILE A 197 13.40 10.10 -8.05
C ILE A 197 13.22 8.58 -7.98
N ALA A 198 12.19 8.04 -8.64
CA ALA A 198 11.96 6.60 -8.70
C ALA A 198 13.14 5.86 -9.36
N LEU A 199 13.70 6.40 -10.45
CA LEU A 199 14.88 5.83 -11.12
C LEU A 199 16.13 5.87 -10.23
N ALA A 200 16.32 6.96 -9.46
CA ALA A 200 17.44 7.06 -8.52
C ALA A 200 17.33 5.99 -7.42
N PHE A 201 16.14 5.78 -6.83
CA PHE A 201 15.93 4.70 -5.87
C PHE A 201 16.15 3.33 -6.49
N ALA A 202 15.67 3.10 -7.71
CA ALA A 202 15.86 1.83 -8.42
C ALA A 202 17.34 1.49 -8.70
N TYR A 203 18.21 2.51 -8.83
CA TYR A 203 19.64 2.30 -9.10
C TYR A 203 20.50 2.27 -7.82
N ILE A 204 20.14 3.06 -6.80
CA ILE A 204 20.99 3.30 -5.62
C ILE A 204 20.63 2.36 -4.46
N SER A 205 19.35 2.04 -4.27
CA SER A 205 18.89 1.32 -3.07
C SER A 205 18.73 -0.17 -3.31
N ASP A 206 19.09 -0.97 -2.30
CA ASP A 206 18.73 -2.38 -2.25
C ASP A 206 17.21 -2.53 -1.99
N LEU A 207 16.62 -3.63 -2.49
CA LEU A 207 15.19 -3.90 -2.39
C LEU A 207 14.71 -3.85 -0.94
N ASN A 208 15.46 -4.47 -0.02
CA ASN A 208 15.10 -4.49 1.40
C ASN A 208 15.10 -3.09 2.01
N GLN A 209 16.08 -2.25 1.64
CA GLN A 209 16.16 -0.86 2.13
C GLN A 209 15.02 0.00 1.58
N ALA A 210 14.68 -0.16 0.29
CA ALA A 210 13.57 0.54 -0.34
C ALA A 210 12.21 0.16 0.28
N ILE A 211 12.03 -1.13 0.59
CA ILE A 211 10.84 -1.65 1.27
C ILE A 211 10.76 -1.06 2.69
N THR A 212 11.82 -1.14 3.48
CA THR A 212 11.85 -0.58 4.85
C THR A 212 11.56 0.92 4.87
N PHE A 213 12.12 1.68 3.92
CA PHE A 213 11.83 3.11 3.77
C PHE A 213 10.35 3.37 3.44
N SER A 214 9.78 2.56 2.55
CA SER A 214 8.36 2.66 2.17
C SER A 214 7.43 2.32 3.33
N ILE A 215 7.77 1.29 4.12
CA ILE A 215 7.02 0.91 5.33
C ILE A 215 7.02 2.07 6.32
N LEU A 216 8.18 2.64 6.62
CA LEU A 216 8.27 3.75 7.58
C LEU A 216 7.43 4.95 7.11
N SER A 217 7.48 5.27 5.81
CA SER A 217 6.63 6.31 5.20
C SER A 217 5.13 6.03 5.44
N GLY A 218 4.70 4.80 5.16
CA GLY A 218 3.31 4.38 5.32
C GLY A 218 2.85 4.43 6.78
N VAL A 219 3.68 3.93 7.71
CA VAL A 219 3.36 3.95 9.16
C VAL A 219 3.25 5.40 9.67
N LEU A 220 4.13 6.30 9.24
CA LEU A 220 4.02 7.73 9.56
C LEU A 220 2.71 8.33 9.04
N GLN A 221 2.36 8.05 7.78
CA GLN A 221 1.11 8.51 7.18
C GLN A 221 -0.12 7.99 7.94
N TYR A 222 -0.16 6.71 8.28
CA TYR A 222 -1.27 6.10 9.02
C TYR A 222 -1.38 6.62 10.46
N THR A 223 -0.24 6.92 11.09
CA THR A 223 -0.21 7.57 12.41
C THR A 223 -0.88 8.95 12.35
N PHE A 224 -0.49 9.82 11.41
CA PHE A 224 -1.16 11.11 11.24
C PHE A 224 -2.63 10.96 10.84
N MET A 225 -2.98 9.96 10.03
CA MET A 225 -4.36 9.70 9.62
C MET A 225 -5.26 9.39 10.84
N SER A 226 -4.78 8.54 11.75
CA SER A 226 -5.51 8.17 12.98
C SER A 226 -5.76 9.37 13.91
N ILE A 227 -4.80 10.29 14.03
CA ILE A 227 -4.94 11.51 14.83
C ILE A 227 -5.90 12.49 14.14
N ASN A 228 -5.70 12.71 12.84
CA ASN A 228 -6.47 13.67 12.05
C ASN A 228 -7.96 13.31 11.99
N ILE A 229 -8.33 12.03 11.90
CA ILE A 229 -9.74 11.65 11.87
C ILE A 229 -10.45 11.93 13.21
N ILE A 230 -9.76 11.73 14.33
CA ILE A 230 -10.28 12.06 15.67
C ILE A 230 -10.45 13.58 15.79
N MET A 231 -9.43 14.35 15.41
CA MET A 231 -9.50 15.81 15.40
C MET A 231 -10.61 16.34 14.49
N PHE A 232 -10.76 15.75 13.29
CA PHE A 232 -11.80 16.10 12.33
C PHE A 232 -13.20 15.93 12.91
N ARG A 233 -13.45 14.81 13.60
CA ARG A 233 -14.76 14.56 14.25
C ARG A 233 -15.04 15.48 15.44
N ASN A 234 -14.01 15.91 16.16
CA ASN A 234 -14.16 16.87 17.25
C ASN A 234 -14.53 18.27 16.73
N LYS A 235 -13.94 18.67 15.60
CA LYS A 235 -14.23 19.95 14.93
C LYS A 235 -15.60 19.97 14.25
N TRP A 236 -15.98 18.89 13.59
CA TRP A 236 -17.30 18.74 12.95
C TRP A 236 -18.01 17.52 13.54
N PRO A 237 -18.88 17.69 14.56
CA PRO A 237 -19.60 16.57 15.17
C PRO A 237 -20.62 15.93 14.21
N LEU A 238 -21.09 14.73 14.55
CA LEU A 238 -22.15 14.03 13.79
C LEU A 238 -23.39 14.94 13.67
N GLY A 239 -23.96 15.03 12.47
CA GLY A 239 -25.09 15.91 12.16
C GLY A 239 -24.73 17.31 11.67
N SER A 240 -23.48 17.78 11.84
CA SER A 240 -23.07 19.11 11.35
C SER A 240 -22.84 19.19 9.84
N ILE A 241 -22.42 18.10 9.22
CA ILE A 241 -22.10 18.01 7.78
C ILE A 241 -22.72 16.75 7.18
N ARG A 242 -23.10 16.82 5.89
CA ARG A 242 -23.50 15.64 5.11
C ARG A 242 -22.27 14.77 4.86
N ARG A 243 -22.30 13.53 5.31
CA ARG A 243 -21.21 12.55 5.15
C ARG A 243 -21.67 11.44 4.22
N GLY A 244 -20.82 11.05 3.29
CA GLY A 244 -21.10 9.92 2.40
C GLY A 244 -21.12 8.58 3.14
N TYR A 245 -20.17 8.39 4.07
CA TYR A 245 -20.03 7.18 4.85
C TYR A 245 -19.68 7.50 6.30
N THR A 246 -20.32 6.81 7.25
CA THR A 246 -20.03 6.90 8.67
C THR A 246 -19.86 5.50 9.25
N HIS A 247 -18.63 5.18 9.65
CA HIS A 247 -18.37 3.91 10.33
C HIS A 247 -19.07 3.89 11.71
N PRO A 248 -19.85 2.84 12.03
CA PRO A 248 -20.64 2.76 13.26
C PRO A 248 -19.76 2.68 14.52
N PHE A 249 -18.63 1.98 14.44
CA PHE A 249 -17.75 1.74 15.60
C PHE A 249 -16.69 2.83 15.86
N HIS A 250 -16.81 4.02 15.29
CA HIS A 250 -15.83 5.08 15.57
C HIS A 250 -15.89 5.52 17.05
N PRO A 251 -14.77 5.71 17.77
CA PRO A 251 -13.38 5.86 17.30
C PRO A 251 -12.53 4.57 17.24
N LEU A 252 -13.11 3.39 17.46
CA LEU A 252 -12.34 2.15 17.60
C LEU A 252 -11.36 1.89 16.44
N PRO A 253 -11.72 2.03 15.14
CA PRO A 253 -10.76 1.79 14.05
C PRO A 253 -9.55 2.73 14.08
N ALA A 254 -9.74 3.99 14.51
CA ALA A 254 -8.63 4.96 14.60
C ALA A 254 -7.67 4.61 15.74
N ILE A 255 -8.21 4.18 16.88
CA ILE A 255 -7.42 3.74 18.03
C ILE A 255 -6.66 2.46 17.71
N VAL A 256 -7.32 1.47 17.09
CA VAL A 256 -6.69 0.22 16.67
C VAL A 256 -5.57 0.52 15.66
N LEU A 257 -5.81 1.37 14.67
CA LEU A 257 -4.77 1.77 13.71
C LEU A 257 -3.58 2.42 14.40
N PHE A 258 -3.82 3.31 15.37
CA PHE A 258 -2.75 3.96 16.13
C PHE A 258 -1.91 2.95 16.92
N ILE A 259 -2.55 2.01 17.63
CA ILE A 259 -1.87 0.94 18.37
C ILE A 259 -1.02 0.08 17.42
N LEU A 260 -1.57 -0.33 16.27
CA LEU A 260 -0.84 -1.11 15.27
C LEU A 260 0.36 -0.34 14.70
N CYS A 261 0.23 0.97 14.48
CA CYS A 261 1.35 1.80 14.05
C CYS A 261 2.45 1.85 15.12
N VAL A 262 2.11 1.99 16.40
CA VAL A 262 3.08 1.97 17.51
C VAL A 262 3.81 0.63 17.60
N ILE A 263 3.09 -0.48 17.50
CA ILE A 263 3.68 -1.83 17.47
C ILE A 263 4.64 -1.96 16.28
N THR A 264 4.26 -1.42 15.12
CA THR A 264 5.09 -1.51 13.92
C THR A 264 6.33 -0.63 14.02
N PHE A 265 6.24 0.57 14.60
CA PHE A 265 7.43 1.37 14.89
C PHE A 265 8.41 0.63 15.78
N PHE A 266 7.90 -0.06 16.80
CA PHE A 266 8.72 -0.91 17.66
C PHE A 266 9.34 -2.08 16.88
N ALA A 267 8.57 -2.74 16.01
CA ALA A 267 9.07 -3.81 15.13
C ALA A 267 10.20 -3.35 14.20
N ILE A 268 10.04 -2.19 13.55
CA ILE A 268 11.07 -1.62 12.66
C ILE A 268 12.32 -1.26 13.48
N PHE A 269 12.14 -0.73 14.69
CA PHE A 269 13.27 -0.42 15.57
C PHE A 269 14.09 -1.65 15.94
N LEU A 270 13.43 -2.79 16.22
CA LEU A 270 14.11 -4.05 16.51
C LEU A 270 14.92 -4.59 15.32
N GLY A 271 14.39 -4.47 14.10
CA GLY A 271 15.05 -5.00 12.89
C GLY A 271 16.09 -4.06 12.28
N PHE A 272 15.84 -2.76 12.28
CA PHE A 272 16.58 -1.76 11.47
C PHE A 272 16.93 -0.49 12.26
N GLY A 273 17.16 -0.59 13.58
CA GLY A 273 17.25 0.55 14.49
C GLY A 273 18.12 1.73 14.02
N SER A 274 19.31 1.48 13.45
CA SER A 274 20.18 2.55 12.92
C SER A 274 19.57 3.26 11.70
N GLN A 275 18.96 2.52 10.78
CA GLN A 275 18.29 3.07 9.60
C GLN A 275 17.03 3.86 9.98
N LEU A 276 16.27 3.39 10.98
CA LEU A 276 15.09 4.08 11.47
C LEU A 276 15.43 5.49 11.98
N THR A 277 16.52 5.65 12.73
CA THR A 277 16.92 6.99 13.21
C THR A 277 17.26 7.94 12.07
N ALA A 278 18.04 7.50 11.07
CA ALA A 278 18.38 8.31 9.90
C ALA A 278 17.14 8.72 9.10
N MET A 279 16.20 7.80 8.92
CA MET A 279 14.96 8.08 8.19
C MET A 279 14.03 9.01 8.97
N VAL A 280 13.88 8.84 10.29
CA VAL A 280 13.09 9.76 11.13
C VAL A 280 13.69 11.16 11.09
N VAL A 281 15.02 11.28 11.19
CA VAL A 281 15.71 12.57 11.04
C VAL A 281 15.43 13.18 9.68
N PHE A 282 15.48 12.40 8.60
CA PHE A 282 15.11 12.85 7.26
C PHE A 282 13.69 13.41 7.21
N TYR A 283 12.69 12.69 7.74
CA TYR A 283 11.31 13.20 7.79
C TYR A 283 11.14 14.45 8.63
N VAL A 284 11.85 14.56 9.76
CA VAL A 284 11.83 15.77 10.60
C VAL A 284 12.41 16.94 9.81
N VAL A 285 13.56 16.77 9.15
CA VAL A 285 14.17 17.82 8.32
C VAL A 285 13.24 18.25 7.19
N VAL A 286 12.67 17.29 6.45
CA VAL A 286 11.72 17.57 5.36
C VAL A 286 10.46 18.26 5.90
N SER A 287 9.94 17.85 7.05
CA SER A 287 8.77 18.46 7.68
C SER A 287 9.03 19.88 8.15
N VAL A 288 10.20 20.14 8.72
CA VAL A 288 10.64 21.49 9.13
C VAL A 288 10.82 22.37 7.90
N TRP A 289 11.51 21.89 6.87
CA TRP A 289 11.65 22.60 5.59
C TRP A 289 10.28 22.92 4.98
N PHE A 290 9.38 21.94 4.92
CA PHE A 290 8.03 22.12 4.39
C PHE A 290 7.22 23.11 5.23
N HIS A 291 7.35 23.10 6.56
CA HIS A 291 6.68 24.03 7.45
C HIS A 291 7.07 25.49 7.15
N PHE A 292 8.34 25.76 6.88
CA PHE A 292 8.78 27.12 6.52
C PHE A 292 8.45 27.48 5.07
N TYR A 293 8.57 26.53 4.14
CA TYR A 293 8.40 26.81 2.71
C TYR A 293 6.92 26.92 2.28
N ARG A 294 6.00 26.20 2.94
CA ARG A 294 4.57 26.19 2.58
C ARG A 294 3.91 27.58 2.61
N TYR A 295 4.33 28.45 3.53
CA TYR A 295 3.71 29.77 3.70
C TYR A 295 3.96 30.72 2.52
N ARG A 296 4.94 30.42 1.65
CA ARG A 296 5.23 31.21 0.46
C ARG A 296 4.12 31.13 -0.60
N TYR A 297 3.37 30.03 -0.64
CA TYR A 297 2.36 29.77 -1.68
C TYR A 297 0.93 29.72 -1.13
N VAL A 298 0.75 29.47 0.18
CA VAL A 298 -0.56 29.34 0.81
C VAL A 298 -1.28 30.69 0.94
N ARG A 299 -2.40 30.83 0.23
CA ARG A 299 -3.38 31.90 0.45
C ARG A 299 -4.49 31.39 1.37
N ARG A 300 -4.46 31.77 2.66
CA ARG A 300 -5.40 31.27 3.68
C ARG A 300 -6.88 31.51 3.35
N GLY A 301 -7.20 32.56 2.59
CA GLY A 301 -8.58 32.87 2.18
C GLY A 301 -9.16 31.89 1.16
N ASP A 302 -8.32 31.22 0.37
CA ASP A 302 -8.75 30.33 -0.72
C ASP A 302 -8.92 28.87 -0.24
N GLN A 303 -8.62 28.55 1.02
CA GLN A 303 -8.57 27.16 1.51
C GLN A 303 -9.92 26.62 2.00
N PHE A 304 -10.88 27.49 2.34
CA PHE A 304 -12.23 27.10 2.74
C PHE A 304 -13.22 27.33 1.59
N THR A 305 -13.07 26.55 0.52
CA THR A 305 -14.01 26.60 -0.63
C THR A 305 -15.28 25.80 -0.39
N MET A 306 -15.28 24.89 0.60
CA MET A 306 -16.46 24.09 0.93
C MET A 306 -17.45 24.90 1.78
N PRO A 307 -18.76 24.86 1.47
CA PRO A 307 -19.81 25.55 2.23
C PRO A 307 -20.14 24.79 3.53
N TRP A 308 -19.11 24.50 4.33
CA TRP A 308 -19.25 23.81 5.61
C TRP A 308 -19.42 24.83 6.74
N PRO A 309 -20.18 24.47 7.79
CA PRO A 309 -20.23 25.29 8.99
C PRO A 309 -18.83 25.44 9.59
N LYS A 310 -18.58 26.57 10.25
CA LYS A 310 -17.32 26.82 10.95
C LYS A 310 -17.03 25.65 11.92
N PRO A 311 -15.79 25.18 12.01
CA PRO A 311 -15.44 24.11 12.93
C PRO A 311 -15.68 24.57 14.37
N LYS A 312 -16.09 23.64 15.23
CA LYS A 312 -16.28 23.90 16.66
C LYS A 312 -14.95 24.37 17.27
N GLY A 313 -14.95 25.56 17.88
CA GLY A 313 -13.77 26.18 18.47
C GLY A 313 -12.94 27.10 17.54
N TYR A 314 -13.54 27.61 16.45
CA TYR A 314 -13.00 28.65 15.57
C TYR A 314 -13.91 29.89 15.55
#